data_AF-A0A928XQ51-F1
#
_entry.id   AF-A0A928XQ51-F1
#
_cell.length_a   1.000
_cell.length_b   1.000
_cell.length_c   1.000
_cell.angle_alpha   90.00
_cell.angle_beta   90.00
_cell.angle_gamma   90.00
#
_symmetry.space_group_name_H-M   'P 1'
#
loop_
_entity.id
_entity.type
_entity.pdbx_description
1 polymer ?
#
loop_
_entity_poly.entity_id
_entity_poly.type
_entity_poly.pdbx_seq_one_letter_code
_entity_poly.pdbx_strand_id
1 'polypeptide(L)' 'MNLVMRAVWSAAAPLALKSVAEGAATQCYVATHPALAGVSGEYFADCNVARSSALSRDAALARRLWDESERIVASL' A
#
# COMPACT_ATOMS: atom_id res chain seq x y z
N MET A 1 -19.73 -16.08 14.36
CA MET A 1 -18.32 -16.46 14.62
C MET A 1 -18.30 -17.27 15.92
N ASN A 2 -17.93 -18.56 15.90
CA ASN A 2 -17.92 -19.38 17.12
C ASN A 2 -16.81 -18.93 18.10
N LEU A 3 -16.95 -19.24 19.40
CA LEU A 3 -16.01 -18.81 20.45
C LEU A 3 -14.59 -19.38 20.26
N VAL A 4 -14.49 -20.61 19.77
CA VAL A 4 -13.21 -21.29 19.49
C VAL A 4 -12.41 -20.54 18.43
N MET A 5 -13.06 -20.11 17.35
CA MET A 5 -12.45 -19.39 16.25
C MET A 5 -12.00 -17.98 16.66
N ARG A 6 -12.71 -17.32 17.60
CA ARG A 6 -12.24 -16.05 18.18
C ARG A 6 -10.99 -16.24 19.04
N ALA A 7 -10.92 -17.30 19.84
CA ALA A 7 -9.76 -17.59 20.68
C ALA A 7 -8.53 -17.96 19.84
N VAL A 8 -8.70 -18.84 18.83
CA VAL A 8 -7.64 -19.20 17.89
C VAL A 8 -7.13 -17.97 17.12
N TRP A 9 -8.04 -17.12 16.62
CA TRP A 9 -7.66 -15.89 15.93
C TRP A 9 -6.89 -14.92 16.83
N SER A 10 -7.30 -14.77 18.08
CA SER A 10 -6.64 -13.85 19.03
C SER A 10 -5.22 -14.31 19.39
N ALA A 11 -4.97 -15.63 19.44
CA ALA A 11 -3.65 -16.18 19.71
C ALA A 11 -2.72 -16.18 18.48
N ALA A 12 -3.27 -16.45 17.29
CA ALA A 12 -2.47 -16.58 16.06
C ALA A 12 -2.19 -15.24 15.36
N ALA A 13 -3.10 -14.26 15.45
CA ALA A 13 -3.00 -12.99 14.74
C ALA A 13 -1.71 -12.21 15.03
N PRO A 14 -1.20 -12.07 16.28
CA PRO A 14 0.02 -11.31 16.55
C PRO A 14 1.29 -11.94 15.96
N LEU A 15 1.27 -13.24 15.67
CA LEU A 15 2.41 -13.96 15.08
C LEU A 15 2.41 -13.94 13.55
N ALA A 16 1.24 -13.71 12.94
CA ALA A 16 1.06 -13.78 11.48
C ALA A 16 0.80 -12.41 10.84
N LEU A 17 0.34 -11.41 11.60
CA LEU A 17 -0.03 -10.09 11.11
C LEU A 17 0.91 -9.02 11.62
N LYS A 18 1.15 -8.01 10.78
CA LYS A 18 1.87 -6.80 11.18
C LYS A 18 1.11 -6.07 12.28
N SER A 19 1.84 -5.54 13.25
CA SER A 19 1.32 -4.52 14.16
C SER A 19 0.94 -3.25 13.39
N VAL A 20 0.16 -2.37 14.03
CA VAL A 20 -0.21 -1.07 13.43
C VAL A 20 1.04 -0.25 13.07
N ALA A 21 2.06 -0.26 13.94
CA ALA A 21 3.30 0.46 13.69
C ALA A 21 4.06 -0.10 12.48
N GLU A 22 4.19 -1.42 12.37
CA GLU A 22 4.83 -2.07 11.23
C GLU A 22 4.05 -1.85 9.92
N GLY A 23 2.71 -1.83 9.98
CA GLY A 23 1.87 -1.54 8.82
C GLY A 23 2.01 -0.09 8.34
N ALA A 24 2.17 0.86 9.25
CA ALA A 24 2.33 2.28 8.93
C ALA A 24 3.78 2.66 8.54
N ALA A 25 4.77 1.86 8.92
CA ALA A 25 6.19 2.21 8.86
C ALA A 25 6.64 2.74 7.50
N THR A 26 6.30 2.06 6.40
CA THR A 26 6.71 2.49 5.04
C THR A 26 6.13 3.86 4.68
N GLN A 27 4.88 4.12 5.05
CA GLN A 27 4.22 5.39 4.70
C GLN A 27 4.77 6.54 5.52
N CYS A 28 5.00 6.33 6.82
CA CYS A 28 5.66 7.31 7.67
C CYS A 28 7.08 7.60 7.18
N TYR A 29 7.85 6.58 6.80
CA TYR A 29 9.20 6.74 6.26
C TYR A 29 9.20 7.58 4.98
N VAL A 30 8.38 7.21 3.98
CA VAL A 30 8.30 7.93 2.69
C VAL A 30 7.81 9.36 2.86
N ALA A 31 6.84 9.60 3.75
CA ALA A 31 6.26 10.92 3.93
C ALA A 31 7.15 11.90 4.71
N THR A 32 8.04 11.41 5.58
CA THR A 32 8.69 12.28 6.59
C THR A 32 10.20 12.20 6.66
N HIS A 33 10.83 11.14 6.13
CA HIS A 33 12.27 10.96 6.32
C HIS A 33 13.08 11.93 5.44
N PRO A 34 14.01 12.73 6.00
CA PRO A 34 14.74 13.76 5.24
C PRO A 34 15.51 13.23 4.03
N ALA A 35 16.00 11.98 4.09
CA ALA A 35 16.70 11.35 2.98
C ALA A 35 15.84 11.15 1.72
N LEU A 36 14.52 11.24 1.85
CA LEU A 36 13.58 11.12 0.74
C LEU A 36 13.03 12.47 0.25
N ALA A 37 13.58 13.58 0.75
CA ALA A 37 13.23 14.90 0.25
C ALA A 37 13.50 14.99 -1.26
N GLY A 38 12.45 15.26 -2.04
CA GLY A 38 12.52 15.38 -3.49
C GLY A 38 12.48 14.05 -4.26
N VAL A 39 12.42 12.90 -3.59
CA VAL A 39 12.25 11.60 -4.25
C VAL A 39 10.79 11.46 -4.71
N SER A 40 10.58 11.11 -5.98
CA SER A 40 9.25 10.88 -6.55
C SER A 40 9.28 9.79 -7.62
N GLY A 41 8.13 9.16 -7.89
CA GLY A 41 7.98 8.12 -8.92
C GLY A 41 8.42 6.72 -8.51
N GLU A 42 9.00 6.55 -7.32
CA GLU A 42 9.45 5.26 -6.78
C GLU A 42 8.33 4.49 -6.06
N TYR A 43 8.42 3.16 -6.09
CA TYR A 43 7.56 2.27 -5.30
C TYR A 43 8.34 1.74 -4.10
N PHE A 44 7.76 1.82 -2.91
CA PHE A 44 8.37 1.35 -1.67
C PHE A 44 7.64 0.15 -1.06
N ALA A 45 8.39 -0.82 -0.57
CA ALA A 45 7.92 -1.94 0.24
C ALA A 45 8.89 -2.18 1.41
N ASP A 46 8.35 -2.36 2.61
CA ASP A 46 9.12 -2.54 3.85
C ASP A 46 10.26 -1.51 4.00
N CYS A 47 9.92 -0.22 3.81
CA CYS A 47 10.83 0.93 3.84
C CYS A 47 11.97 0.95 2.81
N ASN A 48 11.92 0.11 1.77
CA ASN A 48 12.93 0.04 0.71
C ASN A 48 12.31 0.29 -0.67
N VAL A 49 13.09 0.85 -1.60
CA VAL A 49 12.69 0.89 -3.01
C VAL A 49 12.57 -0.54 -3.52
N ALA A 50 11.43 -0.86 -4.12
CA ALA A 50 11.08 -2.20 -4.56
C ALA A 50 10.49 -2.19 -5.96
N ARG A 51 10.56 -3.34 -6.64
CA ARG A 51 9.97 -3.48 -7.97
C ARG A 51 8.48 -3.81 -7.83
N SER A 52 7.63 -2.93 -8.37
CA SER A 52 6.19 -3.16 -8.47
C SER A 52 5.82 -4.08 -9.64
N SER A 53 4.53 -4.42 -9.75
CA SER A 53 4.00 -5.29 -10.81
C SER A 53 4.29 -4.73 -12.23
N ALA A 54 4.21 -5.59 -13.25
CA ALA A 54 4.40 -5.15 -14.63
C ALA A 54 3.34 -4.14 -15.07
N LEU A 55 2.08 -4.40 -14.72
CA LEU A 55 0.95 -3.54 -15.07
C LEU A 55 1.03 -2.16 -14.40
N SER A 56 1.55 -2.07 -13.17
CA SER A 56 1.68 -0.76 -12.50
C SER A 56 2.74 0.14 -13.12
N ARG A 57 3.60 -0.42 -14.00
CA ARG A 57 4.66 0.29 -14.72
C ARG A 57 4.31 0.54 -16.19
N ASP A 58 3.10 0.17 -16.60
CA ASP A 58 2.57 0.44 -17.94
C ASP A 58 1.95 1.85 -17.97
N ALA A 59 2.66 2.79 -18.61
CA ALA A 59 2.23 4.18 -18.72
C ALA A 59 0.95 4.35 -19.57
N ALA A 60 0.75 3.50 -20.59
CA ALA A 60 -0.44 3.57 -21.43
C ALA A 60 -1.67 3.09 -20.65
N LEU A 61 -1.52 2.03 -19.86
CA LEU A 61 -2.58 1.57 -18.95
C LEU A 61 -2.89 2.60 -17.88
N ALA A 62 -1.87 3.22 -17.27
CA ALA A 62 -2.06 4.28 -16.28
C ALA A 62 -2.85 5.46 -16.86
N ARG A 63 -2.54 5.87 -18.10
CA ARG A 63 -3.28 6.95 -18.78
C ARG A 63 -4.75 6.58 -19.02
N ARG A 64 -5.01 5.37 -19.51
CA ARG A 64 -6.38 4.89 -19.73
C ARG A 64 -7.18 4.85 -18.43
N LEU A 65 -6.55 4.41 -17.33
CA LEU A 65 -7.20 4.38 -16.02
C LEU A 65 -7.54 5.79 -15.53
N TRP A 66 -6.65 6.76 -15.75
CA TRP A 66 -6.90 8.16 -15.41
C TRP A 66 -8.11 8.72 -16.16
N ASP A 67 -8.12 8.60 -17.49
CA ASP A 67 -9.19 9.14 -18.34
C ASP A 67 -10.57 8.53 -17.95
N GLU A 68 -10.62 7.22 -17.66
CA GLU A 68 -11.85 6.56 -17.23
C GLU A 68 -12.29 6.98 -15.82
N SER A 69 -11.34 7.21 -14.90
CA SER A 69 -11.64 7.68 -13.55
C SER A 69 -12.22 9.10 -13.58
N GLU A 70 -11.66 9.99 -14.40
CA GLU A 70 -12.22 11.33 -14.63
C GLU A 70 -13.63 11.26 -15.21
N ARG A 71 -13.87 10.36 -16.18
CA ARG A 71 -15.21 10.14 -16.76
C ARG A 71 -16.22 9.70 -15.71
N ILE A 72 -15.85 8.78 -14.82
CA ILE A 72 -16.71 8.31 -13.73
C ILE A 72 -17.04 9.45 -12.78
N VAL A 73 -16.03 10.18 -12.30
CA VAL A 73 -16.21 11.29 -11.36
C VAL A 73 -17.09 12.39 -11.95
N ALA A 74 -16.93 12.72 -13.24
CA ALA A 74 -17.76 13.71 -13.91
C ALA A 74 -19.24 13.29 -14.10
N SER A 75 -19.56 12.01 -13.90
CA SER A 75 -20.91 11.46 -14.02
C SER A 75 -21.67 11.30 -12.69
N LEU A 76 -21.03 11.66 -11.58
CA LEU A 76 -21.63 11.71 -10.23
C LEU A 76 -22.31 13.05 -9.99
#